data_AF-A0A4Q3R0R9-F1
#
_entry.id   AF-A0A4Q3R0R9-F1
#
_cell.length_a   1.000
_cell.length_b   1.000
_cell.length_c   1.000
_cell.angle_alpha   90.00
_cell.angle_beta   90.00
_cell.angle_gamma   90.00
#
_symmetry.space_group_name_H-M   'P 1'
#
loop_
_entity.id
_entity.type
_entity.pdbx_description
1 polymer ?
#
loop_
_entity_poly.entity_id
_entity_poly.type
_entity_poly.pdbx_seq_one_letter_code
_entity_poly.pdbx_strand_id
1 'polypeptide(L)'
;MITVIYLIVDIASIPAENPGGHIAHLGGAAMGYFFVSALKRGQDWGGWMNHFFDWVNNLFNPDRPKNGSSPKTTLYYNSRVQPFKKANVITQQRIDEILDKISQKGYNSLSDDEKEMLKRASQEDLL
;
A
#
# COMPACT_ATOMS: atom_id res chain seq x y z
N MET A 1 0.06 -13.50 -24.36
CA MET A 1 -0.05 -14.96 -24.18
C MET A 1 0.93 -15.72 -25.08
N ILE A 2 0.99 -15.41 -26.39
CA ILE A 2 1.94 -16.04 -27.33
C ILE A 2 3.41 -15.79 -26.93
N THR A 3 3.75 -14.62 -26.37
CA THR A 3 5.10 -14.28 -25.90
C THR A 3 5.61 -15.15 -24.75
N VAL A 4 4.74 -15.50 -23.80
CA VAL A 4 5.10 -16.37 -22.67
C VAL A 4 5.33 -17.81 -23.15
N ILE A 5 4.51 -18.27 -24.09
CA ILE A 5 4.67 -19.58 -24.71
C ILE A 5 5.97 -19.63 -25.52
N TYR A 6 6.31 -18.57 -26.26
CA TYR A 6 7.57 -18.47 -27.00
C TYR A 6 8.78 -18.47 -26.06
N LEU A 7 8.71 -17.76 -24.94
CA LEU A 7 9.77 -17.70 -23.94
C LEU A 7 9.99 -19.06 -23.25
N ILE A 8 8.94 -19.83 -23.06
CA ILE A 8 9.02 -21.21 -22.54
C ILE A 8 9.58 -22.16 -23.61
N VAL A 9 9.16 -22.04 -24.86
CA VAL A 9 9.64 -22.87 -25.97
C VAL A 9 11.10 -22.58 -26.28
N ASP A 10 11.55 -21.34 -26.23
CA ASP A 10 12.96 -20.94 -26.43
C ASP A 10 13.86 -21.55 -25.35
N ILE A 11 13.44 -21.48 -24.09
CA ILE A 11 14.13 -22.09 -22.96
C ILE A 11 14.13 -23.64 -23.05
N ALA A 12 13.03 -24.24 -23.51
CA ALA A 12 12.90 -25.70 -23.64
C ALA A 12 13.59 -26.27 -24.89
N SER A 13 13.89 -25.42 -25.88
CA SER A 13 14.52 -25.81 -27.15
C SER A 13 16.06 -25.73 -27.09
N ILE A 14 16.64 -25.41 -25.92
CA ILE A 14 18.08 -25.56 -25.67
C ILE A 14 18.42 -27.05 -25.88
N PRO A 15 19.33 -27.40 -26.81
CA PRO A 15 19.43 -28.75 -27.34
C PRO A 15 19.79 -29.80 -26.28
N ALA A 16 19.24 -31.01 -26.46
CA ALA A 16 19.41 -32.19 -25.61
C ALA A 16 20.86 -32.69 -25.44
N GLU A 17 21.83 -32.00 -26.04
CA GLU A 17 23.28 -32.19 -25.85
C GLU A 17 23.83 -31.42 -24.65
N ASN A 18 22.99 -30.73 -23.89
CA ASN A 18 23.41 -30.00 -22.68
C ASN A 18 22.74 -30.53 -21.40
N PRO A 19 23.23 -31.67 -20.84
CA PRO A 19 22.79 -32.17 -19.54
C PRO A 19 22.87 -31.10 -18.43
N GLY A 20 23.86 -30.20 -18.53
CA GLY A 20 24.03 -29.07 -17.63
C GLY A 20 22.86 -28.08 -17.67
N GLY A 21 22.30 -27.81 -18.84
CA GLY A 21 21.12 -26.96 -19.02
C GLY A 21 19.86 -27.55 -18.38
N HIS A 22 19.63 -28.85 -18.56
CA HIS A 22 18.51 -29.54 -17.93
C HIS A 22 18.63 -29.57 -16.39
N ILE A 23 19.84 -29.82 -15.87
CA ILE A 23 20.12 -29.77 -14.43
C ILE A 23 19.95 -28.34 -13.91
N ALA A 24 20.36 -27.32 -14.66
CA ALA A 24 20.19 -25.92 -14.27
C ALA A 24 18.71 -25.51 -14.20
N HIS A 25 17.87 -25.96 -15.14
CA HIS A 25 16.42 -25.72 -15.09
C HIS A 25 15.75 -26.41 -13.91
N LEU A 26 16.08 -27.69 -13.67
CA LEU A 26 15.58 -28.41 -12.50
C LEU A 26 16.04 -27.78 -11.19
N GLY A 27 17.31 -27.34 -11.14
CA GLY A 27 17.88 -26.61 -10.01
C GLY A 27 17.18 -25.27 -9.79
N GLY A 28 16.92 -24.50 -10.85
CA GLY A 28 16.18 -23.25 -10.79
C GLY A 28 14.73 -23.42 -10.34
N ALA A 29 14.03 -24.45 -10.85
CA ALA A 29 12.67 -24.78 -10.44
C ALA A 29 12.60 -25.22 -8.97
N ALA A 30 13.52 -26.07 -8.53
CA ALA A 30 13.62 -26.50 -7.14
C ALA A 30 13.96 -25.32 -6.22
N MET A 31 14.96 -24.51 -6.58
CA MET A 31 15.36 -23.33 -5.80
C MET A 31 14.23 -22.31 -5.69
N GLY A 32 13.49 -22.05 -6.77
CA GLY A 32 12.32 -21.19 -6.76
C GLY A 32 11.22 -21.70 -5.82
N TYR A 33 10.95 -23.02 -5.84
CA TYR A 33 10.01 -23.65 -4.92
C TYR A 33 10.44 -23.52 -3.44
N PHE A 34 11.71 -23.78 -3.14
CA PHE A 34 12.26 -23.61 -1.79
C PHE A 34 12.20 -22.16 -1.32
N PHE A 35 12.52 -21.21 -2.19
CA PHE A 35 12.45 -19.78 -1.90
C PHE A 35 11.02 -19.34 -1.53
N VAL A 36 10.02 -19.72 -2.33
CA VAL A 36 8.62 -19.41 -2.04
C VAL A 36 8.13 -20.11 -0.76
N SER A 37 8.54 -21.35 -0.54
CA SER A 37 8.19 -22.10 0.68
C SER A 37 8.79 -21.46 1.95
N ALA A 38 10.03 -21.01 1.88
CA ALA A 38 10.70 -20.30 2.98
C ALA A 38 10.03 -18.95 3.27
N LEU A 39 9.67 -18.18 2.23
CA LEU A 39 8.92 -16.93 2.37
C LEU A 39 7.55 -17.15 3.04
N LYS A 40 6.81 -18.19 2.62
CA LYS A 40 5.51 -18.54 3.22
C LYS A 40 5.62 -18.94 4.70
N ARG A 41 6.76 -19.48 5.12
CA ARG A 41 7.04 -19.85 6.52
C ARG A 41 7.49 -18.66 7.38
N GLY A 42 7.52 -17.45 6.82
CA GLY A 42 7.93 -16.24 7.53
C GLY A 42 9.42 -16.19 7.87
N GLN A 43 10.22 -17.08 7.29
CA GLN A 43 11.66 -17.11 7.50
C GLN A 43 12.30 -16.16 6.47
N ASP A 44 12.93 -15.08 6.95
CA ASP A 44 13.54 -14.04 6.11
C ASP A 44 14.85 -14.53 5.46
N TRP A 45 14.73 -15.49 4.55
CA TRP A 45 15.83 -15.94 3.70
C TRP A 45 16.23 -14.87 2.67
N GLY A 46 15.51 -13.75 2.60
CA GLY A 46 15.84 -12.60 1.75
C GLY A 46 16.94 -11.72 2.34
N GLY A 47 17.25 -11.83 3.64
CA GLY A 47 18.26 -11.00 4.30
C GLY A 47 19.64 -11.06 3.63
N TRP A 48 20.16 -12.25 3.36
CA TRP A 48 21.47 -12.40 2.69
C TRP A 48 21.45 -11.83 1.25
N MET A 49 20.32 -11.99 0.57
CA MET A 49 20.12 -11.50 -0.79
C MET A 49 20.10 -9.97 -0.83
N ASN A 50 19.43 -9.33 0.14
CA ASN A 50 19.44 -7.87 0.29
C ASN A 50 20.86 -7.36 0.51
N HIS A 51 21.63 -7.98 1.41
CA HIS A 51 23.02 -7.60 1.64
C HIS A 51 23.90 -7.79 0.40
N PHE A 52 23.68 -8.85 -0.38
CA PHE A 52 24.38 -9.07 -1.64
C PHE A 52 24.06 -7.96 -2.66
N PHE A 53 22.79 -7.63 -2.86
CA PHE A 53 22.38 -6.55 -3.77
C PHE A 53 22.89 -5.19 -3.32
N ASP A 54 22.89 -4.90 -2.02
CA ASP A 54 23.45 -3.67 -1.47
C ASP A 54 24.96 -3.57 -1.75
N TRP A 55 25.70 -4.69 -1.59
CA TRP A 55 27.12 -4.76 -1.92
C TRP A 55 27.38 -4.52 -3.41
N VAL A 56 26.64 -5.20 -4.30
CA VAL A 56 26.75 -5.00 -5.75
C VAL A 56 26.42 -3.55 -6.13
N ASN A 57 25.33 -2.99 -5.60
CA ASN A 57 24.92 -1.62 -5.89
C ASN A 57 25.95 -0.60 -5.44
N ASN A 58 26.58 -0.80 -4.29
CA ASN A 58 27.65 0.06 -3.78
C ASN A 58 28.90 -0.01 -4.67
N LEU A 59 29.18 -1.14 -5.30
CA LEU A 59 30.30 -1.28 -6.23
C LEU A 59 30.13 -0.42 -7.48
N PHE A 60 28.90 -0.26 -7.96
CA PHE A 60 28.58 0.55 -9.14
C PHE A 60 28.13 1.98 -8.84
N ASN A 61 27.85 2.32 -7.57
CA ASN A 61 27.40 3.64 -7.14
C ASN A 61 28.10 4.06 -5.82
N PRO A 62 29.37 4.50 -5.88
CA PRO A 62 30.16 4.81 -4.70
C PRO A 62 29.67 6.03 -3.89
N ASP A 63 28.83 6.89 -4.48
CA ASP A 63 28.35 8.14 -3.86
C ASP A 63 27.09 7.98 -2.99
N ARG A 64 26.60 6.74 -2.77
CA ARG A 64 25.41 6.50 -1.95
C ARG A 64 25.76 6.53 -0.45
N PRO A 65 25.01 7.27 0.38
CA PRO A 65 25.25 7.29 1.82
C PRO A 65 25.06 5.88 2.41
N LYS A 66 26.04 5.41 3.20
CA LYS A 66 26.12 4.06 3.82
C LYS A 66 24.98 3.68 4.76
N ASN A 67 23.99 4.55 4.97
CA ASN A 67 22.89 4.31 5.89
C ASN A 67 21.58 4.24 5.11
N GLY A 68 21.24 3.03 4.71
CA GLY A 68 19.92 2.70 4.21
C GLY A 68 19.60 1.30 4.69
N SER A 69 19.44 1.13 6.00
CA SER A 69 18.65 0.02 6.53
C SER A 69 17.45 -0.10 5.61
N SER A 70 17.30 -1.25 4.93
CA SER A 70 16.15 -1.60 4.10
C SER A 70 14.94 -0.85 4.66
N PRO A 71 14.25 0.01 3.89
CA PRO A 71 13.01 0.57 4.38
C PRO A 71 12.19 -0.67 4.63
N LYS A 72 12.12 -1.10 5.89
CA LYS A 72 11.25 -2.16 6.33
C LYS A 72 9.95 -1.70 5.74
N THR A 73 9.46 -2.41 4.74
CA THR A 73 8.12 -2.21 4.25
C THR A 73 7.23 -2.76 5.35
N THR A 74 7.25 -2.10 6.52
CA THR A 74 6.08 -1.89 7.31
C THR A 74 5.12 -1.22 6.34
N LEU A 75 4.42 -2.05 5.58
CA LEU A 75 3.08 -1.75 5.13
C LEU A 75 2.32 -1.48 6.42
N TYR A 76 2.46 -0.26 6.92
CA TYR A 76 1.54 0.31 7.86
C TYR A 76 0.25 0.41 7.04
N TYR A 77 -0.51 -0.69 6.98
CA TYR A 77 -1.95 -0.58 6.88
C TYR A 77 -2.41 0.00 8.22
N ASN A 78 -2.05 1.25 8.47
CA ASN A 78 -2.49 2.00 9.61
C ASN A 78 -3.89 2.47 9.23
N SER A 79 -4.87 1.60 9.39
CA SER A 79 -6.28 1.95 9.43
C SER A 79 -6.63 2.77 10.69
N ARG A 80 -5.71 3.65 11.13
CA ARG A 80 -5.94 4.69 12.15
C ARG A 80 -6.08 6.07 11.54
N VAL A 81 -6.22 6.18 10.23
CA VAL A 81 -6.86 7.37 9.69
C VAL A 81 -8.34 7.18 9.93
N GLN A 82 -8.92 8.01 10.82
CA GLN A 82 -10.37 8.09 10.96
C GLN A 82 -10.99 8.14 9.56
N PRO A 83 -12.02 7.33 9.24
CA PRO A 83 -12.66 7.39 7.94
C PRO A 83 -13.00 8.84 7.63
N PHE A 84 -12.75 9.27 6.39
CA PHE A 84 -13.05 10.63 5.93
C PHE A 84 -14.50 10.95 6.31
N LYS A 85 -14.68 11.72 7.38
CA LYS A 85 -15.98 12.22 7.77
C LYS A 85 -16.36 13.20 6.68
N LYS A 86 -17.36 12.85 5.88
CA LYS A 86 -17.93 13.73 4.87
C LYS A 86 -18.26 15.03 5.60
N ALA A 87 -17.47 16.07 5.37
CA ALA A 87 -17.79 17.39 5.88
C ALA A 87 -19.13 17.75 5.26
N ASN A 88 -20.18 17.81 6.07
CA ASN A 88 -21.47 18.32 5.62
C ASN A 88 -21.20 19.72 5.09
N VAL A 89 -21.35 19.90 3.77
CA VAL A 89 -21.19 21.20 3.13
C VAL A 89 -22.16 22.14 3.82
N ILE A 90 -21.64 23.21 4.42
CA ILE A 90 -22.46 24.22 5.08
C ILE A 90 -23.15 25.00 3.96
N THR A 91 -24.45 24.75 3.80
CA THR A 91 -25.31 25.45 2.85
C THR A 91 -26.26 26.35 3.62
N GLN A 92 -26.56 27.54 3.08
CA GLN A 92 -27.50 28.49 3.69
C GLN A 92 -28.87 27.86 3.94
N GLN A 93 -29.40 27.08 2.98
CA GLN A 93 -30.64 26.33 3.15
C GLN A 93 -30.64 25.43 4.39
N ARG A 94 -29.51 24.78 4.70
CA ARG A 94 -29.43 23.87 5.86
C ARG A 94 -29.38 24.64 7.18
N ILE A 95 -28.80 25.83 7.18
CA ILE A 95 -28.81 26.74 8.33
C ILE A 95 -30.24 27.19 8.61
N ASP A 96 -30.98 27.62 7.59
CA ASP A 96 -32.37 28.04 7.70
C ASP A 96 -33.27 26.93 8.27
N GLU A 97 -33.14 25.70 7.75
CA GLU A 97 -33.85 24.52 8.28
C GLU A 97 -33.59 24.29 9.77
N ILE A 98 -32.35 24.52 10.23
CA ILE A 98 -31.98 24.38 11.63
C ILE A 98 -32.57 25.53 12.48
N LEU A 99 -32.54 26.77 11.99
CA LEU A 99 -33.13 27.93 12.66
C LEU A 99 -34.65 27.76 12.83
N ASP A 100 -35.34 27.26 11.80
CA ASP A 100 -36.76 26.92 11.86
C ASP A 100 -37.06 25.84 12.90
N LYS A 101 -36.22 24.81 12.96
CA LYS A 101 -36.34 23.73 13.96
C LYS A 101 -36.14 24.25 15.38
N ILE A 102 -35.19 25.16 15.60
CA ILE A 102 -35.02 25.85 16.90
C ILE A 102 -36.27 26.65 17.24
N SER A 103 -36.81 27.42 16.28
CA SER A 103 -38.02 28.23 16.48
C SER A 103 -39.23 27.39 16.90
N GLN A 104 -39.41 26.22 16.30
CA GLN A 104 -40.56 25.35 16.55
C GLN A 104 -40.41 24.43 17.78
N LYS A 105 -39.21 23.85 17.99
CA LYS A 105 -38.99 22.75 18.94
C LYS A 105 -37.95 23.07 20.01
N GLY A 106 -37.32 24.24 19.94
CA GLY A 106 -36.26 24.67 20.85
C GLY A 106 -34.90 24.03 20.55
N TYR A 107 -33.85 24.66 21.06
CA TYR A 107 -32.44 24.29 20.82
C TYR A 107 -32.08 22.85 21.23
N ASN A 108 -32.74 22.32 22.27
CA ASN A 108 -32.48 20.96 22.75
C ASN A 108 -32.92 19.87 21.77
N SER A 109 -33.69 20.21 20.73
CA SER A 109 -34.15 19.27 19.70
C SER A 109 -33.10 18.99 18.60
N LEU A 110 -31.95 19.64 18.66
CA LEU A 110 -30.87 19.48 17.68
C LEU A 110 -29.99 18.25 17.95
N SER A 111 -29.62 17.55 16.89
CA SER A 111 -28.57 16.52 16.94
C SER A 111 -27.20 17.16 17.16
N ASP A 112 -26.23 16.36 17.61
CA ASP A 112 -24.88 16.88 17.86
C ASP A 112 -24.23 17.42 16.58
N ASP A 113 -24.51 16.81 15.42
CA ASP A 113 -24.07 17.29 14.11
C ASP A 113 -24.70 18.64 13.74
N GLU A 114 -25.99 18.86 14.03
CA GLU A 114 -26.69 20.14 13.76
C GLU A 114 -26.14 21.26 14.64
N LYS A 115 -25.81 20.97 15.91
CA LYS A 115 -25.18 21.94 16.83
C LYS A 115 -23.77 22.30 16.37
N GLU A 116 -23.00 21.32 15.92
CA GLU A 116 -21.67 21.56 15.36
C GLU A 116 -21.76 22.43 14.09
N MET A 117 -22.76 22.18 13.24
CA MET A 117 -22.99 22.98 12.03
C MET A 117 -23.35 24.44 12.34
N LEU A 118 -24.24 24.70 13.30
CA LEU A 118 -24.54 26.07 13.76
C LEU A 118 -23.32 26.77 14.35
N LYS A 119 -22.54 26.06 15.17
CA LYS A 119 -21.32 26.60 15.77
C LYS A 119 -20.31 27.02 14.70
N ARG A 120 -20.15 26.21 13.66
CA ARG A 120 -19.27 26.51 12.53
C ARG A 120 -19.81 27.66 11.67
N ALA A 121 -21.10 27.67 11.36
CA ALA A 121 -21.74 28.77 10.63
C ALA A 121 -21.59 30.13 11.35
N SER A 122 -21.69 30.13 12.69
CA SER A 122 -21.47 31.31 13.54
C SER A 122 -20.01 31.78 13.56
N GLN A 123 -19.04 30.92 13.27
CA GLN A 123 -17.61 31.28 13.21
C GLN A 123 -17.19 31.74 11.82
N GLU A 124 -17.93 31.33 10.78
CA GLU A 124 -17.68 31.66 9.38
C GLU A 124 -18.50 32.87 8.90
N ASP A 125 -19.14 33.63 9.80
CA ASP A 125 -20.02 34.79 9.52
C ASP A 125 -21.12 34.50 8.48
N LEU A 126 -21.73 33.30 8.55
CA LEU A 126 -22.81 32.88 7.65
C LEU A 126 -24.23 33.10 8.24
N LEU A 127 -24.31 33.59 9.48
CA LEU A 127 -25.53 33.93 10.23
C LEU A 127 -25.68 35.45 10.33
#